data_AF-A0A9E3MHV6-F1
#
_entry.id   AF-A0A9E3MHV6-F1
#
_cell.length_a   1.000
_cell.length_b   1.000
_cell.length_c   1.000
_cell.angle_alpha   90.00
_cell.angle_beta   90.00
_cell.angle_gamma   90.00
#
_symmetry.space_group_name_H-M   'P 1'
#
loop_
_entity.id
_entity.type
_entity.pdbx_description
1 polymer ?
#
loop_
_entity_poly.entity_id
_entity_poly.type
_entity_poly.pdbx_seq_one_letter_code
_entity_poly.pdbx_strand_id
1 'polypeptide(L)' 'MSIYINKDTKVITQGITGKTGQFHTRGCRDY' A
#
# COMPACT_ATOMS: atom_id res chain seq x y z
N MET A 1 -3.02 -16.49 4.54
CA MET A 1 -3.45 -16.61 3.14
C MET A 1 -4.81 -15.94 3.04
N SER A 2 -4.96 -14.92 2.18
CA SER A 2 -6.26 -14.34 1.82
C SER A 2 -6.50 -14.57 0.32
N ILE A 3 -7.73 -14.31 -0.18
CA ILE A 3 -8.12 -14.65 -1.56
C ILE A 3 -7.35 -13.82 -2.61
N TYR A 4 -7.05 -12.54 -2.32
CA TYR A 4 -6.49 -11.62 -3.32
C TYR A 4 -5.07 -11.14 -3.01
N ILE A 5 -4.68 -11.07 -1.74
CA ILE A 5 -3.41 -10.50 -1.30
C ILE A 5 -2.72 -11.41 -0.28
N ASN A 6 -1.40 -11.49 -0.38
CA ASN A 6 -0.57 -12.25 0.54
C ASN A 6 0.75 -11.51 0.80
N LYS A 7 1.60 -12.11 1.65
CA LYS A 7 2.89 -11.52 2.05
C LYS A 7 3.87 -11.29 0.89
N ASP A 8 3.67 -11.98 -0.22
CA ASP A 8 4.53 -11.91 -1.40
C ASP A 8 3.96 -10.94 -2.47
N THR A 9 2.77 -10.38 -2.26
CA THR A 9 2.16 -9.43 -3.19
C THR A 9 2.93 -8.11 -3.23
N LYS A 10 3.33 -7.70 -4.43
CA LYS A 10 3.94 -6.38 -4.68
C LYS A 10 2.86 -5.41 -5.14
N VAL A 11 2.78 -4.25 -4.47
CA VAL A 11 1.75 -3.22 -4.72
C VAL A 11 2.42 -1.91 -5.14
N ILE A 12 1.79 -1.18 -6.05
CA ILE A 12 2.19 0.16 -6.48
C ILE A 12 1.00 1.11 -6.26
N THR A 13 1.22 2.22 -5.55
CA THR A 13 0.24 3.29 -5.43
C THR A 13 0.52 4.36 -6.49
N GLN A 14 -0.37 4.49 -7.47
CA GLN A 14 -0.28 5.59 -8.44
C GLN A 14 -0.66 6.91 -7.78
N GLY A 15 0.04 8.00 -8.12
CA GLY A 15 -0.16 9.29 -7.47
C GLY A 15 0.32 9.34 -6.02
N ILE A 16 1.26 8.48 -5.63
CA ILE A 16 1.80 8.39 -4.26
C ILE A 16 2.32 9.72 -3.71
N THR A 17 2.75 10.64 -4.57
CA THR A 17 3.28 11.95 -4.16
C THR A 17 2.21 12.91 -3.64
N GLY A 18 0.92 12.64 -3.85
CA GLY A 18 -0.18 13.44 -3.28
C GLY A 18 -0.33 13.24 -1.77
N LYS A 19 -0.86 14.24 -1.04
CA LYS A 19 -1.02 14.23 0.43
C LYS A 19 -1.67 12.94 0.96
N THR A 20 -2.80 12.56 0.38
CA THR A 20 -3.57 11.36 0.77
C THR A 20 -2.82 10.07 0.43
N GLY A 21 -2.23 9.99 -0.77
CA GLY A 21 -1.43 8.85 -1.21
C GLY A 21 -0.23 8.59 -0.31
N GLN A 22 0.49 9.64 0.08
CA GLN A 22 1.62 9.53 1.02
C GLN A 22 1.18 9.06 2.41
N PHE A 23 0.09 9.63 2.94
CA PHE A 23 -0.38 9.31 4.29
C PHE A 23 -0.79 7.84 4.43
N HIS A 24 -1.65 7.34 3.54
CA HIS A 24 -2.10 5.95 3.61
C HIS A 24 -0.99 4.95 3.26
N THR A 25 -0.12 5.26 2.28
CA THR A 25 0.95 4.32 1.91
C THR A 25 1.93 4.10 3.06
N ARG A 26 2.24 5.14 3.86
CA ARG A 26 3.06 4.98 5.07
C ARG A 26 2.37 4.10 6.10
N GLY A 27 1.10 4.38 6.41
CA GLY A 27 0.31 3.56 7.33
C GLY A 27 0.20 2.09 6.90
N CYS A 28 0.01 1.82 5.61
CA CYS A 28 -0.02 0.45 5.06
C CYS A 28 1.33 -0.26 5.09
N ARG A 29 2.45 0.48 5.17
CA ARG A 29 3.79 -0.11 5.27
C ARG A 29 4.15 -0.46 6.71
N ASP A 30 3.66 0.33 7.66
CA ASP A 30 3.95 0.17 9.09
C ASP A 30 3.02 -0.86 9.77
N TYR A 31 1.90 -1.20 9.12
CA TYR A 31 0.97 -2.28 9.50
C TYR A 31 1.48 -3.66 9.07
#